data_AF-A0A7X7J031-F1
#
_entry.id   AF-A0A7X7J031-F1
#
_cell.length_a   1.000
_cell.length_b   1.000
_cell.length_c   1.000
_cell.angle_alpha   90.00
_cell.angle_beta   90.00
_cell.angle_gamma   90.00
#
_symmetry.space_group_name_H-M   'P 1'
#
loop_
_entity.id
_entity.type
_entity.pdbx_description
1 polymer ?
#
loop_
_entity_poly.entity_id
_entity_poly.type
_entity_poly.pdbx_seq_one_letter_code
_entity_poly.pdbx_strand_id
1 'polypeptide(L)'
;MIAHRKLTWAVLSGVLLLAGCGPDFWGNKNPTTRPSGTLKDAETMRRSMQSVAMEGTIGSVANLQGMRYMRVRGYGLVWGLNGQGSRFCPPVIRDRILRDIRRFRLANPHLEKNLTAEELIDSMDTAVVEVAGDIPAGAQEGAVFDVVVSATSTSPDTRSLAGGHLLPCELQILQATSPGDAIEGQTHAKARGPVFTNPFVSSATQPAAGTSLLEGRVIGGGVNVAKRRLGLDTLMPSYSRVRQIADAVNRRFVGDPKTADPTSPGHVDLRVPGNFRGKEARFVELVMHLPLSPSPAVREMRTKALIGELSSSIEPPEDAALSLEGIGPSVITLLSELYTHPRRQASWYAARTGLRLGDSPALEVVARHAKDPKSPYRIHAIRELGECHRMALAGRVLQELLDDPDPWVRIRAYEGLRSANRSAMVSVVVGREPGNFILDVLPSAGPPLIYARRSEVRQIALIGADRMAFRLPLFYSKPGKQVTLSAAAGDQMLTIIRKELDRVVGEFKAPLSVVQLTHFMGGDPRMGPDNKPEGLGLDYSLVLDVLHTLCQDGALNARIEWEQQSIEDLVGPLRPTGRPESDL
;
A
#
# COMPACT_ATOMS: atom_id res chain seq x y z
N MET A 1 -14.49 -98.75 37.55
CA MET A 1 -14.93 -98.81 36.14
C MET A 1 -13.76 -98.29 35.30
N ILE A 2 -12.78 -99.10 34.88
CA ILE A 2 -12.74 -99.97 33.68
C ILE A 2 -13.26 -99.18 32.45
N ALA A 3 -12.52 -98.85 31.39
CA ALA A 3 -11.43 -99.51 30.65
C ALA A 3 -10.46 -98.45 30.02
N HIS A 4 -9.12 -98.62 30.04
CA HIS A 4 -8.24 -99.21 28.99
C HIS A 4 -8.48 -98.68 27.55
N ARG A 5 -7.50 -98.37 26.69
CA ARG A 5 -6.05 -98.63 26.60
C ARG A 5 -5.46 -97.78 25.45
N LYS A 6 -4.21 -97.31 25.61
CA LYS A 6 -3.02 -97.40 24.71
C LYS A 6 -3.20 -97.11 23.20
N LEU A 7 -2.44 -96.24 22.52
CA LEU A 7 -0.98 -96.03 22.38
C LEU A 7 -0.65 -96.26 20.89
N THR A 8 0.02 -95.31 20.21
CA THR A 8 1.08 -95.47 19.16
C THR A 8 1.24 -94.17 18.36
N TRP A 9 2.35 -93.44 18.53
CA TRP A 9 3.56 -93.43 17.70
C TRP A 9 3.50 -92.52 16.44
N ALA A 10 4.27 -91.43 16.53
CA ALA A 10 5.18 -90.86 15.54
C ALA A 10 4.85 -91.01 14.04
N VAL A 11 4.68 -89.87 13.35
CA VAL A 11 5.39 -89.58 12.09
C VAL A 11 5.69 -88.07 12.02
N LEU A 12 6.97 -87.75 11.99
CA LEU A 12 7.56 -86.50 11.53
C LEU A 12 7.26 -86.37 10.03
N SER A 13 6.54 -85.34 9.59
CA SER A 13 6.46 -84.98 8.17
C SER A 13 6.20 -83.50 8.04
N GLY A 14 7.13 -82.83 7.36
CA GLY A 14 7.20 -81.38 7.27
C GLY A 14 6.00 -80.75 6.58
N VAL A 15 5.63 -79.59 7.09
CA VAL A 15 5.05 -78.52 6.30
C VAL A 15 5.90 -77.30 6.59
N LEU A 16 6.61 -76.83 5.56
CA LEU A 16 7.20 -75.51 5.49
C LEU A 16 6.16 -74.49 5.95
N LEU A 17 6.45 -73.77 7.03
CA LEU A 17 5.79 -72.50 7.33
C LEU A 17 6.24 -71.50 6.26
N LEU A 18 5.44 -71.38 5.20
CA LEU A 18 5.54 -70.32 4.22
C LEU A 18 5.46 -68.98 4.94
N ALA A 19 6.50 -68.19 4.67
CA ALA A 19 6.65 -66.81 5.05
C ALA A 19 5.38 -65.99 4.80
N GLY A 20 4.77 -65.52 5.88
CA GLY A 20 3.91 -64.33 5.86
C GLY A 20 4.79 -63.10 5.77
N CYS A 21 5.24 -62.77 4.56
CA CYS A 21 5.83 -61.48 4.24
C CYS A 21 4.78 -60.38 4.45
N GLY A 22 4.89 -59.62 5.53
CA GLY A 22 4.20 -58.33 5.66
C GLY A 22 4.82 -57.33 4.67
N PRO A 23 4.04 -56.65 3.81
CA PRO A 23 4.58 -55.70 2.88
C PRO A 23 4.57 -54.31 3.52
N ASP A 24 5.58 -53.98 4.33
CA ASP A 24 5.81 -52.60 4.80
C ASP A 24 7.30 -52.32 4.98
N PHE A 25 8.10 -52.55 3.94
CA PHE A 25 9.54 -52.23 3.99
C PHE A 25 10.10 -51.48 2.78
N TRP A 26 9.30 -51.17 1.73
CA TRP A 26 9.76 -50.36 0.59
C TRP A 26 8.72 -49.32 0.17
N GLY A 27 9.01 -48.06 0.46
CA GLY A 27 8.63 -46.86 -0.30
C GLY A 27 7.19 -46.69 -0.77
N ASN A 28 6.36 -46.01 0.03
CA ASN A 28 5.36 -45.11 -0.54
C ASN A 28 5.23 -43.87 0.38
N LYS A 29 5.68 -42.72 -0.11
CA LYS A 29 5.40 -41.43 0.55
C LYS A 29 3.90 -41.20 0.43
N ASN A 30 3.16 -41.37 1.52
CA ASN A 30 1.80 -40.84 1.60
C ASN A 30 1.84 -39.37 1.17
N PRO A 31 1.01 -38.91 0.22
CA PRO A 31 0.93 -37.49 -0.08
C PRO A 31 0.57 -36.78 1.22
N THR A 32 1.43 -35.84 1.61
CA THR A 32 1.26 -35.01 2.80
C THR A 32 -0.17 -34.51 2.86
N THR A 33 -0.83 -34.81 3.98
CA THR A 33 -2.13 -34.24 4.30
C THR A 33 -2.03 -32.72 4.14
N ARG A 34 -2.80 -32.18 3.19
CA ARG A 34 -2.90 -30.73 2.98
C ARG A 34 -3.30 -30.07 4.30
N PRO A 35 -2.65 -28.97 4.70
CA PRO A 35 -3.10 -28.21 5.86
C PRO A 35 -4.55 -27.77 5.65
N SER A 36 -5.41 -28.13 6.58
CA SER A 36 -6.82 -27.77 6.62
C SER A 36 -6.95 -26.27 6.88
N GLY A 37 -7.02 -25.49 5.80
CA GLY A 37 -7.19 -24.04 5.87
C GLY A 37 -7.83 -23.35 4.67
N THR A 38 -8.06 -24.04 3.54
CA THR A 38 -8.52 -23.41 2.28
C THR A 38 -9.84 -23.93 1.72
N LEU A 39 -10.53 -24.84 2.42
CA LEU A 39 -11.77 -25.43 1.89
C LEU A 39 -13.00 -24.51 1.97
N LYS A 40 -12.98 -23.44 2.77
CA LYS A 40 -14.06 -22.45 2.78
C LYS A 40 -14.01 -21.49 1.56
N ASP A 41 -12.84 -21.29 0.98
CA ASP A 41 -12.67 -20.36 -0.15
C ASP A 41 -12.97 -21.02 -1.50
N ALA A 42 -12.67 -22.31 -1.66
CA ALA A 42 -12.89 -23.00 -2.94
C ALA A 42 -14.38 -23.22 -3.27
N GLU A 43 -15.23 -23.49 -2.27
CA GLU A 43 -16.68 -23.59 -2.48
C GLU A 43 -17.34 -22.23 -2.70
N THR A 44 -16.87 -21.19 -2.00
CA THR A 44 -17.32 -19.81 -2.19
C THR A 44 -16.86 -19.25 -3.54
N MET A 45 -15.66 -19.62 -3.99
CA MET A 45 -15.12 -19.36 -5.32
C MET A 45 -15.92 -20.11 -6.40
N ARG A 46 -16.27 -21.38 -6.17
CA ARG A 46 -17.16 -22.13 -7.08
C ARG A 46 -18.57 -21.54 -7.16
N ARG A 47 -19.12 -21.04 -6.04
CA ARG A 47 -20.44 -20.37 -6.01
C ARG A 47 -20.42 -19.00 -6.69
N SER A 48 -19.35 -18.22 -6.53
CA SER A 48 -19.18 -16.94 -7.27
C SER A 48 -18.94 -17.17 -8.77
N MET A 49 -18.22 -18.23 -9.15
CA MET A 49 -18.13 -18.68 -10.55
C MET A 49 -19.47 -19.18 -11.13
N GLN A 50 -20.45 -19.48 -10.28
CA GLN A 50 -21.82 -19.87 -10.67
C GLN A 50 -22.81 -18.69 -10.68
N SER A 51 -22.37 -17.45 -10.40
CA SER A 51 -23.23 -16.29 -10.62
C SER A 51 -23.46 -16.09 -12.12
N VAL A 52 -24.69 -15.73 -12.50
CA VAL A 52 -25.07 -15.31 -13.86
C VAL A 52 -24.13 -14.18 -14.34
N ALA A 53 -23.63 -13.38 -13.40
CA ALA A 53 -22.65 -12.33 -13.62
C ALA A 53 -21.25 -12.83 -14.05
N MET A 54 -20.84 -14.05 -13.71
CA MET A 54 -19.52 -14.57 -14.11
C MET A 54 -19.58 -15.49 -15.33
N GLU A 55 -20.75 -16.02 -15.67
CA GLU A 55 -20.89 -16.92 -16.81
C GLU A 55 -20.52 -16.25 -18.15
N GLY A 56 -19.60 -16.84 -18.91
CA GLY A 56 -19.20 -16.31 -20.22
C GLY A 56 -18.29 -15.08 -20.18
N THR A 57 -17.73 -14.75 -19.01
CA THR A 57 -16.65 -13.75 -18.86
C THR A 57 -15.27 -14.40 -18.87
N ILE A 58 -14.21 -13.60 -18.99
CA ILE A 58 -12.82 -14.07 -18.91
C ILE A 58 -12.55 -14.84 -17.59
N GLY A 59 -13.12 -14.38 -16.48
CA GLY A 59 -12.94 -15.01 -15.17
C GLY A 59 -13.55 -16.41 -15.04
N SER A 60 -14.45 -16.82 -15.93
CA SER A 60 -14.96 -18.19 -15.99
C SER A 60 -13.97 -19.18 -16.64
N VAL A 61 -13.00 -18.69 -17.41
CA VAL A 61 -12.08 -19.51 -18.22
C VAL A 61 -10.60 -19.31 -17.92
N ALA A 62 -10.24 -18.31 -17.12
CA ALA A 62 -8.87 -17.96 -16.80
C ALA A 62 -8.71 -17.57 -15.33
N ASN A 63 -7.49 -17.74 -14.82
CA ASN A 63 -7.03 -17.29 -13.51
C ASN A 63 -5.99 -16.19 -13.68
N LEU A 64 -5.89 -15.33 -12.68
CA LEU A 64 -4.90 -14.26 -12.65
C LEU A 64 -3.55 -14.74 -12.13
N GLN A 65 -2.49 -14.25 -12.76
CA GLN A 65 -1.09 -14.40 -12.39
C GLN A 65 -0.50 -13.04 -12.02
N GLY A 66 0.43 -13.01 -11.06
CA GLY A 66 1.14 -11.79 -10.64
C GLY A 66 0.36 -10.85 -9.70
N MET A 67 -0.71 -11.34 -9.08
CA MET A 67 -1.61 -10.57 -8.20
C MET A 67 -1.25 -10.57 -6.70
N ARG A 68 -0.17 -11.25 -6.31
CA ARG A 68 0.26 -11.32 -4.90
C ARG A 68 1.34 -10.29 -4.60
N TYR A 69 1.51 -9.88 -3.35
CA TYR A 69 2.68 -9.08 -2.99
C TYR A 69 3.95 -9.90 -3.11
N MET A 70 5.01 -9.27 -3.61
CA MET A 70 6.33 -9.87 -3.65
C MET A 70 7.15 -9.29 -2.51
N ARG A 71 7.38 -10.10 -1.47
CA ARG A 71 8.19 -9.73 -0.32
C ARG A 71 9.66 -9.73 -0.75
N VAL A 72 10.31 -8.58 -0.66
CA VAL A 72 11.74 -8.42 -0.88
C VAL A 72 12.44 -8.06 0.42
N ARG A 73 13.65 -8.60 0.61
CA ARG A 73 14.48 -8.36 1.79
C ARG A 73 15.92 -8.06 1.36
N GLY A 74 16.61 -7.31 2.19
CA GLY A 74 18.02 -6.99 2.02
C GLY A 74 18.59 -6.42 3.30
N TYR A 75 19.84 -5.97 3.23
CA TYR A 75 20.53 -5.35 4.35
C TYR A 75 21.08 -4.01 3.89
N GLY A 76 21.03 -3.02 4.76
CA GLY A 76 21.50 -1.67 4.49
C GLY A 76 22.15 -1.03 5.70
N LEU A 77 22.75 0.14 5.48
CA LEU A 77 23.33 0.96 6.54
C LEU A 77 22.47 2.21 6.72
N VAL A 78 22.05 2.47 7.95
CA VAL A 78 21.43 3.74 8.34
C VAL A 78 22.51 4.61 8.98
N TRP A 79 22.65 5.85 8.50
CA TRP A 79 23.58 6.85 9.05
C TRP A 79 22.82 8.03 9.70
N GLY A 80 23.52 8.85 10.49
CA GLY A 80 22.95 10.05 11.12
C GLY A 80 22.24 9.77 12.45
N LEU A 81 22.62 8.70 13.15
CA LEU A 81 21.97 8.28 14.40
C LEU A 81 22.51 9.00 15.66
N ASN A 82 23.41 9.99 15.53
CA ASN A 82 23.94 10.82 16.62
C ASN A 82 24.38 10.00 17.85
N GLY A 83 25.20 8.97 17.63
CA GLY A 83 25.72 8.09 18.68
C GLY A 83 24.74 7.03 19.22
N GLN A 84 23.52 6.91 18.67
CA GLN A 84 22.50 5.92 19.06
C GLN A 84 22.52 4.65 18.19
N GLY A 85 23.51 4.50 17.31
CA GLY A 85 23.73 3.35 16.43
C GLY A 85 24.49 2.20 17.10
N SER A 86 25.16 1.37 16.28
CA SER A 86 25.92 0.20 16.73
C SER A 86 27.11 -0.05 15.81
N ARG A 87 28.22 -0.51 16.41
CA ARG A 87 29.43 -0.94 15.68
C ARG A 87 29.36 -2.40 15.21
N PHE A 88 28.27 -3.10 15.53
CA PHE A 88 28.15 -4.52 15.23
C PHE A 88 27.62 -4.72 13.80
N CYS A 89 28.39 -5.44 12.99
CA CYS A 89 28.03 -5.86 11.64
C CYS A 89 28.25 -7.37 11.49
N PRO A 90 27.21 -8.15 11.11
CA PRO A 90 27.36 -9.57 10.83
C PRO A 90 28.40 -9.84 9.71
N PRO A 91 29.32 -10.82 9.88
CA PRO A 91 30.42 -11.04 8.94
C PRO A 91 29.94 -11.45 7.54
N VAL A 92 28.84 -12.21 7.45
CA VAL A 92 28.24 -12.68 6.18
C VAL A 92 27.78 -11.51 5.29
N ILE A 93 27.38 -10.40 5.92
CA ILE A 93 26.75 -9.26 5.23
C ILE A 93 27.76 -8.10 5.06
N ARG A 94 28.85 -8.07 5.83
CA ARG A 94 29.84 -6.98 5.85
C ARG A 94 30.37 -6.63 4.46
N ASP A 95 30.74 -7.62 3.67
CA ASP A 95 31.26 -7.40 2.31
C ASP A 95 30.22 -6.78 1.37
N ARG A 96 28.94 -7.13 1.54
CA ARG A 96 27.84 -6.55 0.76
C ARG A 96 27.65 -5.07 1.11
N ILE A 97 27.62 -4.74 2.41
CA ILE A 97 27.46 -3.36 2.88
C ILE A 97 28.64 -2.50 2.44
N LEU A 98 29.88 -3.02 2.51
CA LEU A 98 31.06 -2.31 1.99
C LEU A 98 30.94 -1.97 0.50
N ARG A 99 30.42 -2.90 -0.32
CA ARG A 99 30.16 -2.62 -1.75
C ARG A 99 29.11 -1.53 -1.94
N ASP A 100 28.04 -1.55 -1.16
CA ASP A 100 26.96 -0.56 -1.24
C ASP A 100 27.45 0.85 -0.83
N ILE A 101 28.24 0.96 0.25
CA ILE A 101 28.87 2.22 0.67
C ILE A 101 29.81 2.75 -0.42
N ARG A 102 30.66 1.90 -1.00
CA ARG A 102 31.58 2.29 -2.07
C ARG A 102 30.81 2.81 -3.29
N ARG A 103 29.73 2.13 -3.68
CA ARG A 103 28.86 2.57 -4.77
C ARG A 103 28.17 3.92 -4.47
N PHE A 104 27.68 4.10 -3.25
CA PHE A 104 27.08 5.37 -2.83
C PHE A 104 28.08 6.53 -2.87
N ARG A 105 29.32 6.31 -2.42
CA ARG A 105 30.40 7.31 -2.48
C ARG A 105 30.80 7.67 -3.90
N LEU A 106 30.85 6.69 -4.81
CA LEU A 106 31.10 6.94 -6.23
C LEU A 106 30.00 7.81 -6.86
N ALA A 107 28.74 7.61 -6.45
CA ALA A 107 27.61 8.41 -6.92
C ALA A 107 27.55 9.82 -6.30
N ASN A 108 28.23 10.06 -5.17
CA ASN A 108 28.21 11.33 -4.43
C ASN A 108 29.64 11.83 -4.14
N PRO A 109 30.39 12.26 -5.17
CA PRO A 109 31.79 12.68 -5.01
C PRO A 109 31.98 13.94 -4.15
N HIS A 110 30.91 14.71 -3.94
CA HIS A 110 30.91 15.95 -3.14
C HIS A 110 30.75 15.72 -1.63
N LEU A 111 30.40 14.50 -1.19
CA LEU A 111 30.28 14.19 0.22
C LEU A 111 31.69 14.07 0.84
N GLU A 112 31.98 14.86 1.87
CA GLU A 112 33.30 14.89 2.51
C GLU A 112 33.77 13.48 2.92
N LYS A 113 34.99 13.12 2.50
CA LYS A 113 35.60 11.79 2.70
C LYS A 113 36.28 11.69 4.07
N ASN A 114 35.58 12.03 5.14
CA ASN A 114 36.21 12.12 6.46
C ASN A 114 36.44 10.74 7.11
N LEU A 115 35.74 9.69 6.66
CA LEU A 115 35.85 8.32 7.19
C LEU A 115 36.01 7.31 6.05
N THR A 116 36.75 6.21 6.26
CA THR A 116 36.77 5.05 5.35
C THR A 116 35.43 4.30 5.37
N ALA A 117 35.21 3.34 4.46
CA ALA A 117 33.94 2.61 4.42
C ALA A 117 33.81 1.67 5.63
N GLU A 118 34.95 1.12 6.05
CA GLU A 118 35.12 0.25 7.20
C GLU A 118 34.92 1.03 8.51
N GLU A 119 35.54 2.22 8.64
CA GLU A 119 35.31 3.13 9.78
C GLU A 119 33.85 3.61 9.86
N LEU A 120 33.19 3.78 8.72
CA LEU A 120 31.78 4.17 8.69
C LEU A 120 30.89 3.07 9.26
N ILE A 121 31.16 1.78 9.00
CA ILE A 121 30.39 0.66 9.56
C ILE A 121 30.64 0.54 11.07
N ASP A 122 31.87 0.80 11.50
CA ASP A 122 32.30 0.63 12.89
C ASP A 122 31.98 1.88 13.75
N SER A 123 31.24 2.86 13.23
CA SER A 123 30.84 4.09 13.95
C SER A 123 29.57 3.91 14.78
N MET A 124 29.45 4.67 15.88
CA MET A 124 28.21 4.75 16.68
C MET A 124 27.14 5.64 16.04
N ASP A 125 27.48 6.39 14.99
CA ASP A 125 26.53 7.21 14.23
C ASP A 125 25.79 6.43 13.15
N THR A 126 26.10 5.15 13.01
CA THR A 126 25.56 4.26 12.00
C THR A 126 25.02 2.97 12.62
N ALA A 127 24.08 2.32 11.95
CA ALA A 127 23.62 0.98 12.32
C ALA A 127 23.34 0.15 11.07
N VAL A 128 23.68 -1.14 11.12
CA VAL A 128 23.31 -2.10 10.08
C VAL A 128 21.89 -2.55 10.34
N VAL A 129 21.04 -2.45 9.33
CA VAL A 129 19.62 -2.77 9.43
C VAL A 129 19.21 -3.80 8.41
N GLU A 130 18.26 -4.65 8.80
CA GLU A 130 17.48 -5.43 7.88
C GLU A 130 16.44 -4.53 7.21
N VAL A 131 16.30 -4.69 5.90
CA VAL A 131 15.43 -3.88 5.05
C VAL A 131 14.44 -4.81 4.37
N ALA A 132 13.14 -4.64 4.63
CA ALA A 132 12.08 -5.47 4.08
C ALA A 132 11.02 -4.60 3.42
N GLY A 133 10.47 -5.03 2.29
CA GLY A 133 9.38 -4.32 1.64
C GLY A 133 8.48 -5.25 0.83
N ASP A 134 7.26 -4.80 0.60
CA ASP A 134 6.24 -5.53 -0.13
C ASP A 134 5.98 -4.81 -1.45
N ILE A 135 6.45 -5.41 -2.55
CA ILE A 135 6.19 -4.86 -3.88
C ILE A 135 4.75 -5.20 -4.24
N PRO A 136 3.91 -4.20 -4.59
CA PRO A 136 2.53 -4.44 -4.93
C PRO A 136 2.38 -5.30 -6.19
N ALA A 137 1.23 -5.96 -6.29
CA ALA A 137 0.84 -6.71 -7.47
C ALA A 137 0.87 -5.84 -8.73
N GLY A 138 1.44 -6.36 -9.82
CA GLY A 138 1.51 -5.62 -11.09
C GLY A 138 2.38 -4.35 -11.09
N ALA A 139 3.20 -4.13 -10.05
CA ALA A 139 4.11 -3.00 -9.99
C ALA A 139 5.03 -2.95 -11.22
N GLN A 140 5.04 -1.81 -11.91
CA GLN A 140 5.94 -1.58 -13.03
C GLN A 140 7.37 -1.29 -12.57
N GLU A 141 8.33 -1.41 -13.47
CA GLU A 141 9.69 -0.93 -13.25
C GLU A 141 9.65 0.58 -12.94
N GLY A 142 10.34 0.99 -11.88
CA GLY A 142 10.34 2.35 -11.37
C GLY A 142 9.21 2.68 -10.39
N ALA A 143 8.25 1.77 -10.15
CA ALA A 143 7.20 1.99 -9.16
C ALA A 143 7.82 2.13 -7.76
N VAL A 144 7.34 3.13 -7.02
CA VAL A 144 7.78 3.38 -5.64
C VAL A 144 6.93 2.58 -4.67
N PHE A 145 7.54 2.12 -3.58
CA PHE A 145 6.85 1.46 -2.49
C PHE A 145 7.55 1.74 -1.16
N ASP A 146 6.85 1.47 -0.07
CA ASP A 146 7.41 1.69 1.26
C ASP A 146 8.23 0.51 1.73
N VAL A 147 9.25 0.82 2.53
CA VAL A 147 10.18 -0.18 3.04
C VAL A 147 10.24 -0.05 4.55
N VAL A 148 10.26 -1.18 5.26
CA VAL A 148 10.45 -1.27 6.70
C VAL A 148 11.92 -1.57 6.97
N VAL A 149 12.49 -0.87 7.94
CA VAL A 149 13.85 -1.10 8.43
C VAL A 149 13.81 -1.57 9.87
N SER A 150 14.62 -2.56 10.22
CA SER A 150 14.71 -3.11 11.58
C SER A 150 16.17 -3.35 11.95
N ALA A 151 16.58 -2.87 13.12
CA ALA A 151 17.91 -3.12 13.68
C ALA A 151 17.93 -4.36 14.62
N THR A 152 16.77 -4.92 14.95
CA THR A 152 16.61 -5.92 16.03
C THR A 152 17.40 -7.21 15.78
N SER A 153 17.46 -7.67 14.52
CA SER A 153 18.15 -8.91 14.14
C SER A 153 19.63 -8.71 13.80
N THR A 154 20.01 -7.49 13.43
CA THR A 154 21.31 -7.20 12.81
C THR A 154 22.28 -6.46 13.70
N SER A 155 21.81 -5.60 14.61
CA SER A 155 22.65 -4.71 15.42
C SER A 155 22.07 -4.51 16.83
N PRO A 156 22.40 -5.40 17.78
CA PRO A 156 21.78 -5.44 19.11
C PRO A 156 22.07 -4.22 20.00
N ASP A 157 23.15 -3.47 19.73
CA ASP A 157 23.52 -2.28 20.52
C ASP A 157 22.81 -0.99 20.07
N THR A 158 22.02 -1.06 19.00
CA THR A 158 21.30 0.11 18.48
C THR A 158 20.25 0.55 19.49
N ARG A 159 20.16 1.86 19.77
CA ARG A 159 19.16 2.44 20.69
C ARG A 159 18.00 3.09 19.96
N SER A 160 18.26 3.71 18.81
CA SER A 160 17.20 4.35 18.00
C SER A 160 17.60 4.47 16.53
N LEU A 161 16.63 4.27 15.64
CA LEU A 161 16.74 4.60 14.22
C LEU A 161 16.13 5.97 13.85
N ALA A 162 15.70 6.75 14.85
CA ALA A 162 15.04 8.03 14.62
C ALA A 162 16.00 9.09 14.05
N GLY A 163 15.57 9.79 12.99
CA GLY A 163 16.40 10.79 12.30
C GLY A 163 17.49 10.19 11.41
N GLY A 164 17.56 8.87 11.32
CA GLY A 164 18.50 8.18 10.46
C GLY A 164 18.11 8.26 8.99
N HIS A 165 19.08 8.06 8.11
CA HIS A 165 18.86 7.95 6.67
C HIS A 165 19.43 6.62 6.16
N LEU A 166 18.62 5.86 5.42
CA LEU A 166 19.03 4.62 4.79
C LEU A 166 19.83 4.91 3.52
N LEU A 167 21.07 4.41 3.49
CA LEU A 167 21.90 4.44 2.28
C LEU A 167 21.33 3.50 1.20
N PRO A 168 21.58 3.78 -0.09
CA PRO A 168 21.10 2.93 -1.18
C PRO A 168 21.53 1.47 -1.02
N CYS A 169 20.55 0.58 -0.90
CA CYS A 169 20.77 -0.86 -0.81
C CYS A 169 19.91 -1.62 -1.83
N GLU A 170 20.32 -2.85 -2.13
CA GLU A 170 19.61 -3.75 -3.03
C GLU A 170 18.77 -4.76 -2.25
N LEU A 171 17.55 -4.99 -2.73
CA LEU A 171 16.58 -5.93 -2.16
C LEU A 171 16.35 -7.11 -3.12
N GLN A 172 16.28 -8.31 -2.54
CA GLN A 172 16.19 -9.59 -3.23
C GLN A 172 15.08 -10.46 -2.61
N ILE A 173 14.66 -11.50 -3.31
CA ILE A 173 13.73 -12.49 -2.75
C ILE A 173 14.57 -13.49 -1.94
N LEU A 174 14.48 -13.43 -0.61
CA LEU A 174 15.16 -14.35 0.30
C LEU A 174 14.20 -15.45 0.77
N GLN A 175 14.66 -16.71 0.83
CA GLN A 175 13.91 -17.75 1.55
C GLN A 175 13.85 -17.42 3.04
N ALA A 176 12.72 -17.72 3.68
CA ALA A 176 12.51 -17.49 5.11
C ALA A 176 13.45 -18.31 6.03
N THR A 177 14.14 -19.31 5.48
CA THR A 177 14.84 -20.36 6.24
C THR A 177 16.34 -20.10 6.50
N SER A 178 17.01 -19.22 5.75
CA SER A 178 18.45 -18.93 5.94
C SER A 178 18.80 -17.46 5.68
N PRO A 179 19.49 -16.77 6.61
CA PRO A 179 20.03 -15.43 6.39
C PRO A 179 21.26 -15.49 5.46
N GLY A 180 21.02 -15.64 4.15
CA GLY A 180 22.10 -15.69 3.15
C GLY A 180 21.72 -16.32 1.82
N ASP A 181 20.71 -17.20 1.80
CA ASP A 181 20.30 -17.88 0.57
C ASP A 181 19.25 -17.05 -0.16
N ALA A 182 19.72 -16.19 -1.06
CA ALA A 182 18.88 -15.59 -2.08
C ALA A 182 18.44 -16.67 -3.07
N ILE A 183 17.13 -16.77 -3.33
CA ILE A 183 16.56 -17.71 -4.31
C ILE A 183 17.08 -17.37 -5.71
N GLU A 184 17.20 -16.07 -5.97
CA GLU A 184 17.72 -15.50 -7.19
C GLU A 184 18.74 -14.43 -6.80
N GLY A 185 19.97 -14.51 -7.29
CA GLY A 185 20.98 -13.44 -7.13
C GLY A 185 20.60 -12.14 -7.85
N GLN A 186 19.36 -12.01 -8.34
CA GLN A 186 18.85 -10.87 -9.09
C GLN A 186 18.24 -9.83 -8.15
N THR A 187 18.62 -8.58 -8.34
CA THR A 187 18.07 -7.44 -7.63
C THR A 187 16.66 -7.13 -8.13
N HIS A 188 15.68 -7.26 -7.25
CA HIS A 188 14.27 -7.02 -7.56
C HIS A 188 13.84 -5.58 -7.23
N ALA A 189 14.43 -4.98 -6.22
CA ALA A 189 14.20 -3.58 -5.87
C ALA A 189 15.43 -2.92 -5.25
N LYS A 190 15.41 -1.59 -5.16
CA LYS A 190 16.42 -0.78 -4.45
C LYS A 190 15.71 0.06 -3.40
N ALA A 191 16.35 0.29 -2.26
CA ALA A 191 15.79 1.15 -1.21
C ALA A 191 16.76 2.24 -0.78
N ARG A 192 16.27 3.45 -0.53
CA ARG A 192 17.02 4.58 0.04
C ARG A 192 16.09 5.61 0.65
N GLY A 193 16.58 6.42 1.60
CA GLY A 193 15.85 7.61 2.06
C GLY A 193 15.80 7.76 3.59
N PRO A 194 15.16 8.82 4.10
CA PRO A 194 15.04 9.08 5.52
C PRO A 194 14.17 8.02 6.21
N VAL A 195 14.59 7.62 7.41
CA VAL A 195 13.90 6.65 8.26
C VAL A 195 12.88 7.37 9.12
N PHE A 196 11.61 7.09 8.87
CA PHE A 196 10.50 7.52 9.70
C PHE A 196 10.29 6.51 10.82
N THR A 197 10.59 6.89 12.05
CA THR A 197 10.14 6.17 13.24
C THR A 197 8.84 6.79 13.75
N ASN A 198 7.95 5.98 14.30
CA ASN A 198 6.71 6.49 14.88
C ASN A 198 7.04 7.25 16.18
N PRO A 199 6.85 8.58 16.27
CA PRO A 199 7.22 9.33 17.47
C PRO A 199 6.31 9.05 18.68
N PHE A 200 5.16 8.39 18.48
CA PHE A 200 4.13 8.19 19.51
C PHE A 200 4.33 6.91 20.36
N VAL A 201 5.39 6.14 20.09
CA VAL A 201 5.75 4.91 20.83
C VAL A 201 5.88 5.17 22.34
N SER A 202 6.43 6.33 22.73
CA SER A 202 6.78 6.62 24.12
C SER A 202 5.58 7.02 25.01
N SER A 203 4.39 7.25 24.43
CA SER A 203 3.21 7.72 25.17
C SER A 203 2.08 6.69 25.27
N ALA A 204 2.20 5.53 24.63
CA ALA A 204 1.17 4.50 24.63
C ALA A 204 1.41 3.47 25.74
N THR A 205 0.41 3.27 26.61
CA THR A 205 0.42 2.27 27.70
C THR A 205 0.36 0.82 27.20
N GLN A 206 0.22 0.61 25.88
CA GLN A 206 0.29 -0.70 25.23
C GLN A 206 1.07 -0.59 23.92
N PRO A 207 2.20 -1.30 23.77
CA PRO A 207 2.89 -1.38 22.48
C PRO A 207 2.07 -2.26 21.54
N ALA A 208 1.44 -1.65 20.54
CA ALA A 208 0.96 -2.42 19.38
C ALA A 208 2.18 -3.04 18.67
N ALA A 209 2.04 -4.25 18.13
CA ALA A 209 3.13 -4.94 17.43
C ALA A 209 3.70 -4.07 16.29
N GLY A 210 5.03 -3.88 16.25
CA GLY A 210 5.73 -3.04 15.26
C GLY A 210 6.13 -1.63 15.74
N THR A 211 6.13 -1.40 17.06
CA THR A 211 6.24 -0.06 17.67
C THR A 211 7.51 0.05 18.53
N SER A 212 8.67 -0.29 17.98
CA SER A 212 9.98 -0.14 18.64
C SER A 212 10.78 1.02 18.02
N LEU A 213 11.57 1.75 18.81
CA LEU A 213 12.53 2.74 18.28
C LEU A 213 13.61 2.11 17.37
N LEU A 214 13.71 0.78 17.41
CA LEU A 214 14.59 -0.06 16.58
C LEU A 214 13.96 -0.43 15.23
N GLU A 215 12.69 -0.06 15.02
CA GLU A 215 11.97 -0.27 13.77
C GLU A 215 11.55 1.08 13.19
N GLY A 216 11.74 1.23 11.88
CA GLY A 216 11.38 2.44 11.16
C GLY A 216 10.84 2.10 9.77
N ARG A 217 10.33 3.12 9.09
CA ARG A 217 9.82 3.00 7.73
C ARG A 217 10.46 4.04 6.84
N VAL A 218 10.91 3.66 5.66
CA VAL A 218 11.33 4.57 4.61
C VAL A 218 10.16 4.74 3.64
N ILE A 219 9.42 5.84 3.81
CA ILE A 219 8.21 6.14 3.04
C ILE A 219 8.60 6.50 1.60
N GLY A 220 8.10 5.76 0.62
CA GLY A 220 8.44 5.91 -0.80
C GLY A 220 9.91 5.66 -1.13
N GLY A 221 10.64 4.98 -0.23
CA GLY A 221 12.08 4.76 -0.39
C GLY A 221 12.45 3.59 -1.28
N GLY A 222 11.53 2.63 -1.45
CA GLY A 222 11.69 1.48 -2.32
C GLY A 222 11.38 1.82 -3.78
N VAL A 223 12.18 1.34 -4.71
CA VAL A 223 11.98 1.45 -6.16
C VAL A 223 12.08 0.06 -6.76
N ASN A 224 11.00 -0.36 -7.43
CA ASN A 224 10.96 -1.64 -8.13
C ASN A 224 11.87 -1.60 -9.37
N VAL A 225 12.74 -2.59 -9.53
CA VAL A 225 13.64 -2.73 -10.69
C VAL A 225 13.17 -3.89 -11.58
N ALA A 226 12.50 -4.89 -11.01
CA ALA A 226 12.01 -6.03 -11.76
C ALA A 226 10.74 -5.68 -12.56
N LYS A 227 10.71 -6.05 -13.84
CA LYS A 227 9.49 -5.99 -14.66
C LYS A 227 8.56 -7.12 -14.26
N ARG A 228 7.63 -6.86 -13.35
CA ARG A 228 6.57 -7.80 -13.04
C ARG A 228 5.48 -7.71 -14.10
N ARG A 229 5.27 -8.80 -14.84
CA ARG A 229 4.19 -8.89 -15.82
C ARG A 229 2.96 -9.46 -15.13
N LEU A 230 1.82 -8.79 -15.34
CA LEU A 230 0.52 -9.38 -15.04
C LEU A 230 0.20 -10.37 -16.15
N GLY A 231 -0.47 -11.47 -15.82
CA GLY A 231 -0.83 -12.47 -16.80
C GLY A 231 -2.16 -13.14 -16.49
N LEU A 232 -2.74 -13.77 -17.51
CA LEU A 232 -3.89 -14.65 -17.39
C LEU A 232 -3.50 -16.06 -17.79
N ASP A 233 -3.68 -17.00 -16.88
CA ASP A 233 -3.56 -18.43 -17.15
C ASP A 233 -4.92 -19.02 -17.43
N THR A 234 -5.11 -19.53 -18.63
CA THR A 234 -6.35 -20.24 -18.99
C THR A 234 -6.46 -21.58 -18.28
N LEU A 235 -7.68 -21.94 -17.86
CA LEU A 235 -7.96 -23.23 -17.21
C LEU A 235 -7.70 -24.42 -18.14
N MET A 236 -7.88 -24.23 -19.45
CA MET A 236 -7.59 -25.22 -20.47
C MET A 236 -6.80 -24.57 -21.61
N PRO A 237 -5.59 -25.05 -21.91
CA PRO A 237 -4.76 -24.51 -22.98
C PRO A 237 -5.47 -24.59 -24.34
N SER A 238 -5.61 -23.46 -25.02
CA SER A 238 -6.21 -23.35 -26.35
C SER A 238 -5.86 -22.02 -27.01
N TYR A 239 -5.18 -22.07 -28.17
CA TYR A 239 -4.82 -20.88 -28.93
C TYR A 239 -6.04 -20.02 -29.32
N SER A 240 -7.17 -20.64 -29.65
CA SER A 240 -8.38 -19.91 -30.01
C SER A 240 -8.97 -19.16 -28.80
N ARG A 241 -8.95 -19.77 -27.60
CA ARG A 241 -9.42 -19.12 -26.37
C ARG A 241 -8.52 -17.98 -25.94
N VAL A 242 -7.21 -18.18 -25.92
CA VAL A 242 -6.22 -17.15 -25.59
C VAL A 242 -6.35 -15.95 -26.54
N ARG A 243 -6.56 -16.20 -27.84
CA ARG A 243 -6.82 -15.12 -28.82
C ARG A 243 -8.14 -14.40 -28.55
N GLN A 244 -9.23 -15.12 -28.25
CA GLN A 244 -10.51 -14.51 -27.88
C GLN A 244 -10.40 -13.62 -26.64
N ILE A 245 -9.66 -14.07 -25.63
CA ILE A 245 -9.37 -13.29 -24.40
C ILE A 245 -8.60 -12.02 -24.77
N ALA A 246 -7.50 -12.15 -25.53
CA ALA A 246 -6.69 -11.00 -25.93
C ALA A 246 -7.50 -10.00 -26.78
N ASP A 247 -8.35 -10.48 -27.69
CA ASP A 247 -9.22 -9.63 -28.51
C ASP A 247 -10.29 -8.91 -27.68
N ALA A 248 -10.88 -9.57 -26.68
CA ALA A 248 -11.84 -8.96 -25.75
C ALA A 248 -11.20 -7.84 -24.92
N VAL A 249 -10.00 -8.09 -24.37
CA VAL A 249 -9.24 -7.11 -23.58
C VAL A 249 -8.83 -5.92 -24.46
N ASN A 250 -8.21 -6.16 -25.62
CA ASN A 250 -7.73 -5.10 -26.51
C ASN A 250 -8.87 -4.28 -27.13
N ARG A 251 -10.09 -4.84 -27.26
CA ARG A 251 -11.28 -4.08 -27.69
C ARG A 251 -11.74 -3.09 -26.63
N ARG A 252 -11.70 -3.47 -25.35
CA ARG A 252 -12.14 -2.60 -24.24
C ARG A 252 -11.09 -1.59 -23.84
N PHE A 253 -9.82 -2.01 -23.85
CA PHE A 253 -8.67 -1.22 -23.45
C PHE A 253 -7.78 -1.02 -24.68
N VAL A 254 -7.98 0.12 -25.35
CA VAL A 254 -7.14 0.51 -26.47
C VAL A 254 -5.84 1.06 -25.92
N GLY A 255 -4.72 0.45 -26.31
CA GLY A 255 -3.38 0.87 -25.89
C GLY A 255 -2.35 0.63 -26.98
N ASP A 256 -1.30 1.47 -26.98
CA ASP A 256 -0.12 1.30 -27.82
C ASP A 256 1.14 1.25 -26.92
N PRO A 257 1.82 0.10 -26.79
CA PRO A 257 1.52 -1.18 -27.42
C PRO A 257 0.26 -1.88 -26.84
N LYS A 258 -0.23 -2.92 -27.52
CA LYS A 258 -1.44 -3.67 -27.13
C LYS A 258 -1.43 -4.07 -25.63
N THR A 259 -2.60 -3.97 -25.01
CA THR A 259 -2.85 -4.26 -23.59
C THR A 259 -2.74 -5.75 -23.28
N ALA A 260 -3.22 -6.62 -24.16
CA ALA A 260 -3.12 -8.07 -24.01
C ALA A 260 -2.34 -8.69 -25.17
N ASP A 261 -1.38 -9.54 -24.84
CA ASP A 261 -0.52 -10.24 -25.80
C ASP A 261 -0.55 -11.76 -25.55
N PRO A 262 -1.09 -12.57 -26.47
CA PRO A 262 -1.15 -14.01 -26.32
C PRO A 262 0.23 -14.64 -26.53
N THR A 263 0.95 -14.96 -25.45
CA THR A 263 2.33 -15.50 -25.54
C THR A 263 2.38 -17.01 -25.66
N SER A 264 1.40 -17.73 -25.12
CA SER A 264 1.36 -19.20 -25.15
C SER A 264 -0.08 -19.72 -25.25
N PRO A 265 -0.32 -21.01 -25.58
CA PRO A 265 -1.68 -21.56 -25.62
C PRO A 265 -2.37 -21.58 -24.27
N GLY A 266 -1.63 -21.38 -23.17
CA GLY A 266 -2.15 -21.31 -21.81
C GLY A 266 -2.10 -19.92 -21.18
N HIS A 267 -1.41 -18.95 -21.79
CA HIS A 267 -1.01 -17.70 -21.12
C HIS A 267 -1.24 -16.46 -22.00
N VAL A 268 -1.77 -15.40 -21.39
CA VAL A 268 -1.88 -14.06 -21.97
C VAL A 268 -1.13 -13.07 -21.08
N ASP A 269 -0.12 -12.40 -21.62
CA ASP A 269 0.54 -11.28 -20.95
C ASP A 269 -0.39 -10.07 -20.95
N LEU A 270 -0.52 -9.42 -19.80
CA LEU A 270 -1.27 -8.18 -19.62
C LEU A 270 -0.34 -7.00 -19.31
N ARG A 271 -0.62 -5.86 -19.95
CA ARG A 271 0.03 -4.57 -19.70
C ARG A 271 -1.00 -3.59 -19.18
N VAL A 272 -0.71 -2.97 -18.04
CA VAL A 272 -1.60 -1.98 -17.43
C VAL A 272 -1.64 -0.72 -18.31
N PRO A 273 -2.81 -0.34 -18.84
CA PRO A 273 -2.96 0.89 -19.62
C PRO A 273 -2.65 2.14 -18.78
N GLY A 274 -2.24 3.24 -19.43
CA GLY A 274 -1.82 4.47 -18.75
C GLY A 274 -2.88 5.07 -17.80
N ASN A 275 -4.16 4.97 -18.16
CA ASN A 275 -5.30 5.44 -17.34
C ASN A 275 -5.59 4.57 -16.11
N PHE A 276 -4.99 3.38 -16.00
CA PHE A 276 -5.12 2.48 -14.87
C PHE A 276 -3.83 2.37 -14.02
N ARG A 277 -2.84 3.23 -14.26
CA ARG A 277 -1.64 3.31 -13.41
C ARG A 277 -2.01 3.69 -11.97
N GLY A 278 -1.53 2.92 -10.99
CA GLY A 278 -1.93 3.04 -9.58
C GLY A 278 -3.33 2.49 -9.28
N LYS A 279 -3.98 1.86 -10.27
CA LYS A 279 -5.30 1.20 -10.18
C LYS A 279 -5.27 -0.18 -10.81
N GLU A 280 -4.15 -0.89 -10.62
CA GLU A 280 -3.88 -2.19 -11.23
C GLU A 280 -4.92 -3.24 -10.80
N ALA A 281 -5.30 -3.24 -9.53
CA ALA A 281 -6.34 -4.13 -8.99
C ALA A 281 -7.69 -3.91 -9.71
N ARG A 282 -8.07 -2.65 -9.95
CA ARG A 282 -9.31 -2.28 -10.66
C ARG A 282 -9.28 -2.72 -12.12
N PHE A 283 -8.15 -2.53 -12.79
CA PHE A 283 -7.95 -2.99 -14.17
C PHE A 283 -8.13 -4.50 -14.28
N VAL A 284 -7.47 -5.25 -13.40
CA VAL A 284 -7.52 -6.70 -13.35
C VAL A 284 -8.93 -7.21 -13.04
N GLU A 285 -9.59 -6.62 -12.05
CA GLU A 285 -10.96 -6.94 -11.69
C GLU A 285 -11.91 -6.75 -12.87
N LEU A 286 -11.78 -5.64 -13.61
CA LEU A 286 -12.58 -5.37 -14.80
C LEU A 286 -12.27 -6.34 -15.95
N VAL A 287 -10.99 -6.70 -16.16
CA VAL A 287 -10.58 -7.70 -17.14
C VAL A 287 -11.28 -9.03 -16.89
N MET A 288 -11.37 -9.49 -15.64
CA MET A 288 -12.03 -10.75 -15.30
C MET A 288 -13.53 -10.76 -15.61
N HIS A 289 -14.17 -9.59 -15.69
CA HIS A 289 -15.60 -9.46 -15.96
C HIS A 289 -15.92 -9.14 -17.44
N LEU A 290 -14.91 -9.10 -18.32
CA LEU A 290 -15.16 -8.85 -19.74
C LEU A 290 -15.89 -10.01 -20.41
N PRO A 291 -16.90 -9.73 -21.25
CA PRO A 291 -17.60 -10.75 -22.01
C PRO A 291 -16.70 -11.33 -23.11
N LEU A 292 -16.65 -12.67 -23.20
CA LEU A 292 -15.89 -13.37 -24.26
C LEU A 292 -16.62 -13.38 -25.60
N SER A 293 -17.96 -13.45 -25.57
CA SER A 293 -18.78 -13.55 -26.78
C SER A 293 -18.93 -12.19 -27.46
N PRO A 294 -18.57 -12.06 -28.76
CA PRO A 294 -18.80 -10.83 -29.51
C PRO A 294 -20.25 -10.67 -30.00
N SER A 295 -21.11 -11.69 -29.86
CA SER A 295 -22.47 -11.69 -30.42
C SER A 295 -23.35 -10.60 -29.78
N PRO A 296 -23.93 -9.66 -30.57
CA PRO A 296 -24.80 -8.61 -30.05
C PRO A 296 -26.06 -9.15 -29.35
N ALA A 297 -26.67 -10.21 -29.90
CA ALA A 297 -27.87 -10.82 -29.30
C ALA A 297 -27.58 -11.44 -27.92
N VAL A 298 -26.46 -12.13 -27.79
CA VAL A 298 -26.02 -12.71 -26.50
C VAL A 298 -25.73 -11.59 -25.50
N ARG A 299 -25.11 -10.49 -25.94
CA ARG A 299 -24.86 -9.32 -25.10
C ARG A 299 -26.13 -8.64 -24.61
N GLU A 300 -27.14 -8.50 -25.47
CA GLU A 300 -28.41 -7.88 -25.08
C GLU A 300 -29.15 -8.72 -24.03
N MET A 301 -29.25 -10.04 -24.25
CA MET A 301 -29.84 -10.96 -23.28
C MET A 301 -29.08 -10.92 -21.95
N ARG A 302 -27.75 -10.94 -21.99
CA ARG A 302 -26.90 -10.81 -20.80
C ARG A 302 -27.13 -9.48 -20.09
N THR A 303 -27.20 -8.37 -20.81
CA THR A 303 -27.46 -7.05 -20.22
C THR A 303 -28.78 -7.03 -19.45
N LYS A 304 -29.87 -7.57 -20.03
CA LYS A 304 -31.17 -7.66 -19.36
C LYS A 304 -31.11 -8.52 -18.10
N ALA A 305 -30.41 -9.66 -18.14
CA ALA A 305 -30.23 -10.52 -16.98
C ALA A 305 -29.49 -9.81 -15.84
N LEU A 306 -28.38 -9.11 -16.15
CA LEU A 306 -27.58 -8.38 -15.16
C LEU A 306 -28.33 -7.18 -14.56
N ILE A 307 -29.11 -6.46 -15.35
CA ILE A 307 -29.99 -5.37 -14.86
C ILE A 307 -31.07 -5.94 -13.93
N GLY A 308 -31.64 -7.09 -14.28
CA GLY A 308 -32.55 -7.83 -13.40
C GLY A 308 -31.90 -8.14 -12.06
N GLU A 309 -30.72 -8.75 -12.05
CA GLU A 309 -29.94 -9.07 -10.85
C GLU A 309 -29.64 -7.82 -10.01
N LEU A 310 -29.21 -6.72 -10.64
CA LEU A 310 -28.88 -5.47 -9.96
C LEU A 310 -30.10 -4.84 -9.25
N SER A 311 -31.30 -5.03 -9.79
CA SER A 311 -32.55 -4.54 -9.21
C SER A 311 -33.10 -5.44 -8.08
N SER A 312 -32.96 -6.76 -8.23
CA SER A 312 -33.62 -7.74 -7.37
C SER A 312 -32.75 -8.28 -6.24
N SER A 313 -31.42 -8.24 -6.38
CA SER A 313 -30.48 -8.87 -5.44
C SER A 313 -30.57 -8.29 -4.03
N ILE A 314 -30.44 -9.18 -3.05
CA ILE A 314 -30.31 -8.85 -1.63
C ILE A 314 -28.83 -8.60 -1.31
N GLU A 315 -27.93 -9.43 -1.84
CA GLU A 315 -26.49 -9.28 -1.66
C GLU A 315 -25.94 -8.18 -2.58
N PRO A 316 -24.84 -7.49 -2.19
CA PRO A 316 -24.20 -6.46 -3.02
C PRO A 316 -23.85 -7.00 -4.42
N PRO A 317 -24.51 -6.54 -5.51
CA PRO A 317 -24.36 -7.12 -6.86
C PRO A 317 -23.11 -6.58 -7.56
N GLU A 318 -21.94 -6.75 -6.93
CA GLU A 318 -20.66 -6.24 -7.43
C GLU A 318 -20.30 -6.88 -8.78
N ASP A 319 -20.31 -8.20 -8.88
CA ASP A 319 -19.95 -8.93 -10.11
C ASP A 319 -20.87 -8.54 -11.30
N ALA A 320 -22.16 -8.30 -11.03
CA ALA A 320 -23.11 -7.85 -12.04
C ALA A 320 -22.80 -6.42 -12.51
N ALA A 321 -22.50 -5.52 -11.58
CA ALA A 321 -22.10 -4.14 -11.89
C ALA A 321 -20.78 -4.08 -12.68
N LEU A 322 -19.79 -4.92 -12.34
CA LEU A 322 -18.52 -5.06 -13.05
C LEU A 322 -18.72 -5.62 -14.46
N SER A 323 -19.60 -6.62 -14.61
CA SER A 323 -19.94 -7.18 -15.91
C SER A 323 -20.63 -6.16 -16.81
N LEU A 324 -21.56 -5.36 -16.27
CA LEU A 324 -22.19 -4.27 -17.01
C LEU A 324 -21.17 -3.21 -17.46
N GLU A 325 -20.21 -2.86 -16.59
CA GLU A 325 -19.09 -1.97 -16.93
C GLU A 325 -18.18 -2.56 -18.02
N GLY A 326 -17.97 -3.88 -17.99
CA GLY A 326 -17.21 -4.63 -18.98
C GLY A 326 -17.88 -4.68 -20.36
N ILE A 327 -19.22 -4.75 -20.42
CA ILE A 327 -19.99 -4.65 -21.67
C ILE A 327 -19.84 -3.26 -22.31
N GLY A 328 -19.75 -2.21 -21.50
CA GLY A 328 -19.46 -0.85 -21.94
C GLY A 328 -20.69 0.05 -22.13
N PRO A 329 -20.54 1.21 -22.79
CA PRO A 329 -21.55 2.30 -22.79
C PRO A 329 -22.93 1.93 -23.34
N SER A 330 -23.05 0.84 -24.10
CA SER A 330 -24.34 0.38 -24.65
C SER A 330 -25.37 0.05 -23.58
N VAL A 331 -24.94 -0.20 -22.33
CA VAL A 331 -25.85 -0.55 -21.22
C VAL A 331 -26.48 0.69 -20.56
N ILE A 332 -25.95 1.89 -20.81
CA ILE A 332 -26.33 3.12 -20.09
C ILE A 332 -27.85 3.39 -20.18
N THR A 333 -28.46 3.20 -21.34
CA THR A 333 -29.90 3.44 -21.53
C THR A 333 -30.74 2.62 -20.56
N LEU A 334 -30.50 1.31 -20.47
CA LEU A 334 -31.20 0.42 -19.54
C LEU A 334 -30.79 0.65 -18.07
N LEU A 335 -29.51 0.99 -17.85
CA LEU A 335 -28.98 1.24 -16.52
C LEU A 335 -29.55 2.50 -15.87
N SER A 336 -29.82 3.53 -16.67
CA SER A 336 -30.32 4.84 -16.21
C SER A 336 -31.71 4.75 -15.56
N GLU A 337 -32.52 3.77 -15.95
CA GLU A 337 -33.83 3.49 -15.34
C GLU A 337 -33.71 3.12 -13.85
N LEU A 338 -32.56 2.56 -13.43
CA LEU A 338 -32.31 2.16 -12.05
C LEU A 338 -31.78 3.29 -11.16
N TYR A 339 -31.43 4.45 -11.71
CA TYR A 339 -30.90 5.57 -10.91
C TYR A 339 -31.87 6.09 -9.87
N THR A 340 -33.17 6.06 -10.18
CA THR A 340 -34.26 6.47 -9.28
C THR A 340 -34.93 5.28 -8.59
N HIS A 341 -34.31 4.10 -8.62
CA HIS A 341 -34.89 2.90 -8.04
C HIS A 341 -35.10 3.06 -6.52
N PRO A 342 -36.24 2.62 -5.96
CA PRO A 342 -36.57 2.81 -4.54
C PRO A 342 -35.58 2.12 -3.59
N ARG A 343 -34.97 1.01 -4.03
CA ARG A 343 -33.88 0.36 -3.28
C ARG A 343 -32.58 1.12 -3.50
N ARG A 344 -32.05 1.70 -2.41
CA ARG A 344 -30.77 2.47 -2.43
C ARG A 344 -29.60 1.67 -3.00
N GLN A 345 -29.53 0.37 -2.75
CA GLN A 345 -28.48 -0.51 -3.28
C GLN A 345 -28.51 -0.56 -4.81
N ALA A 346 -29.67 -0.83 -5.40
CA ALA A 346 -29.81 -0.86 -6.85
C ALA A 346 -29.48 0.51 -7.47
N SER A 347 -29.99 1.60 -6.89
CA SER A 347 -29.67 2.96 -7.34
C SER A 347 -28.17 3.27 -7.25
N TRP A 348 -27.52 2.91 -6.14
CA TRP A 348 -26.09 3.09 -5.93
C TRP A 348 -25.24 2.33 -6.95
N TYR A 349 -25.47 1.02 -7.10
CA TYR A 349 -24.69 0.19 -8.02
C TYR A 349 -24.89 0.61 -9.48
N ALA A 350 -26.13 0.94 -9.86
CA ALA A 350 -26.43 1.46 -11.21
C ALA A 350 -25.72 2.78 -11.47
N ALA A 351 -25.84 3.75 -10.54
CA ALA A 351 -25.21 5.05 -10.69
C ALA A 351 -23.68 4.97 -10.66
N ARG A 352 -23.08 4.11 -9.84
CA ARG A 352 -21.64 3.90 -9.83
C ARG A 352 -21.15 3.35 -11.17
N THR A 353 -21.81 2.32 -11.71
CA THR A 353 -21.49 1.78 -13.03
C THR A 353 -21.69 2.82 -14.13
N GLY A 354 -22.78 3.58 -14.09
CA GLY A 354 -23.05 4.68 -15.02
C GLY A 354 -21.98 5.76 -15.00
N LEU A 355 -21.56 6.17 -13.79
CA LEU A 355 -20.51 7.18 -13.60
C LEU A 355 -19.18 6.72 -14.22
N ARG A 356 -18.81 5.46 -14.01
CA ARG A 356 -17.59 4.86 -14.59
C ARG A 356 -17.66 4.70 -16.11
N LEU A 357 -18.86 4.51 -16.66
CA LEU A 357 -19.12 4.51 -18.10
C LEU A 357 -19.22 5.92 -18.71
N GLY A 358 -19.14 6.98 -17.89
CA GLY A 358 -19.13 8.37 -18.33
C GLY A 358 -20.52 9.01 -18.42
N ASP A 359 -21.54 8.39 -17.85
CA ASP A 359 -22.89 8.94 -17.83
C ASP A 359 -23.03 10.13 -16.87
N SER A 360 -23.68 11.20 -17.32
CA SER A 360 -23.72 12.47 -16.58
C SER A 360 -24.73 12.49 -15.42
N PRO A 361 -25.98 12.01 -15.57
CA PRO A 361 -26.97 11.96 -14.48
C PRO A 361 -26.53 11.04 -13.33
N ALA A 362 -25.71 10.03 -13.62
CA ALA A 362 -25.13 9.15 -12.62
C ALA A 362 -24.31 9.89 -11.55
N LEU A 363 -23.62 10.98 -11.94
CA LEU A 363 -22.83 11.81 -11.03
C LEU A 363 -23.71 12.42 -9.94
N GLU A 364 -24.91 12.88 -10.26
CA GLU A 364 -25.82 13.50 -9.29
C GLU A 364 -26.28 12.50 -8.22
N VAL A 365 -26.52 11.25 -8.63
CA VAL A 365 -26.91 10.17 -7.70
C VAL A 365 -25.74 9.81 -6.78
N VAL A 366 -24.53 9.66 -7.33
CA VAL A 366 -23.32 9.41 -6.53
C VAL A 366 -23.04 10.58 -5.57
N ALA A 367 -23.15 11.82 -6.04
CA ALA A 367 -23.00 13.01 -5.21
C ALA A 367 -24.02 13.07 -4.07
N ARG A 368 -25.27 12.66 -4.32
CA ARG A 368 -26.30 12.55 -3.27
C ARG A 368 -25.89 11.55 -2.20
N HIS A 369 -25.37 10.38 -2.58
CA HIS A 369 -24.86 9.39 -1.62
C HIS A 369 -23.65 9.90 -0.84
N ALA A 370 -22.77 10.69 -1.45
CA ALA A 370 -21.60 11.27 -0.78
C ALA A 370 -22.00 12.36 0.26
N LYS A 371 -23.03 13.15 -0.06
CA LYS A 371 -23.54 14.22 0.81
C LYS A 371 -24.44 13.74 1.94
N ASP A 372 -25.12 12.60 1.78
CA ASP A 372 -26.03 12.05 2.80
C ASP A 372 -25.25 11.36 3.95
N PRO A 373 -25.28 11.90 5.18
CA PRO A 373 -24.60 11.29 6.33
C PRO A 373 -25.14 9.90 6.71
N LYS A 374 -26.38 9.57 6.31
CA LYS A 374 -27.03 8.28 6.60
C LYS A 374 -26.85 7.25 5.48
N SER A 375 -26.14 7.61 4.41
CA SER A 375 -25.90 6.71 3.30
C SER A 375 -24.84 5.67 3.67
N PRO A 376 -25.12 4.35 3.57
CA PRO A 376 -24.10 3.32 3.79
C PRO A 376 -22.99 3.37 2.74
N TYR A 377 -23.25 4.02 1.59
CA TYR A 377 -22.31 4.14 0.48
C TYR A 377 -21.53 5.46 0.48
N ARG A 378 -21.66 6.26 1.54
CA ARG A 378 -21.10 7.62 1.59
C ARG A 378 -19.61 7.68 1.26
N ILE A 379 -18.78 6.92 1.97
CA ILE A 379 -17.33 6.88 1.75
C ILE A 379 -16.98 6.32 0.36
N HIS A 380 -17.70 5.29 -0.08
CA HIS A 380 -17.51 4.74 -1.42
C HIS A 380 -17.84 5.78 -2.50
N ALA A 381 -18.91 6.55 -2.34
CA ALA A 381 -19.30 7.62 -3.26
C ALA A 381 -18.23 8.70 -3.38
N ILE A 382 -17.60 9.09 -2.26
CA ILE A 382 -16.49 10.06 -2.27
C ILE A 382 -15.30 9.52 -3.06
N ARG A 383 -14.96 8.23 -2.87
CA ARG A 383 -13.89 7.57 -3.63
C ARG A 383 -14.19 7.57 -5.13
N GLU A 384 -15.40 7.19 -5.52
CA GLU A 384 -15.83 7.19 -6.94
C GLU A 384 -15.79 8.59 -7.57
N LEU A 385 -16.15 9.64 -6.82
CA LEU A 385 -16.04 11.02 -7.28
C LEU A 385 -14.58 11.45 -7.50
N GLY A 386 -13.66 11.01 -6.64
CA GLY A 386 -12.22 11.25 -6.80
C GLY A 386 -11.60 10.56 -8.03
N GLU A 387 -12.29 9.57 -8.59
CA GLU A 387 -11.84 8.80 -9.74
C GLU A 387 -12.61 9.10 -11.04
N CYS A 388 -13.62 9.97 -10.98
CA CYS A 388 -14.48 10.31 -12.10
C CYS A 388 -13.69 10.99 -13.25
N HIS A 389 -14.16 10.89 -14.49
CA HIS A 389 -13.55 11.63 -15.61
C HIS A 389 -13.96 13.11 -15.63
N ARG A 390 -15.13 13.44 -15.06
CA ARG A 390 -15.72 14.80 -15.07
C ARG A 390 -15.30 15.61 -13.84
N MET A 391 -14.00 15.85 -13.70
CA MET A 391 -13.39 16.42 -12.49
C MET A 391 -13.86 17.83 -12.15
N ALA A 392 -14.30 18.63 -13.12
CA ALA A 392 -14.85 19.96 -12.85
C ALA A 392 -16.12 19.91 -11.98
N LEU A 393 -16.98 18.91 -12.19
CA LEU A 393 -18.22 18.74 -11.41
C LEU A 393 -17.97 17.95 -10.13
N ALA A 394 -17.25 16.83 -10.23
CA ALA A 394 -16.91 16.00 -9.07
C ALA A 394 -16.05 16.77 -8.06
N GLY A 395 -15.10 17.59 -8.53
CA GLY A 395 -14.25 18.41 -7.70
C GLY A 395 -15.02 19.44 -6.86
N ARG A 396 -16.10 20.03 -7.39
CA ARG A 396 -16.97 20.93 -6.59
C ARG A 396 -17.64 20.18 -5.45
N VAL A 397 -18.17 18.99 -5.73
CA VAL A 397 -18.78 18.13 -4.69
C VAL A 397 -17.75 17.76 -3.63
N LEU A 398 -16.52 17.39 -4.02
CA LEU A 398 -15.45 17.07 -3.09
C LEU A 398 -15.00 18.30 -2.27
N GLN A 399 -14.96 19.49 -2.87
CA GLN A 399 -14.67 20.74 -2.16
C GLN A 399 -15.72 21.04 -1.09
N GLU A 400 -17.02 20.89 -1.41
CA GLU A 400 -18.10 21.03 -0.43
C GLU A 400 -17.97 20.03 0.73
N LEU A 401 -17.51 18.81 0.44
CA LEU A 401 -17.31 17.77 1.46
C LEU A 401 -16.09 18.01 2.36
N LEU A 402 -15.21 18.97 2.03
CA LEU A 402 -14.16 19.41 2.96
C LEU A 402 -14.73 20.11 4.19
N ASP A 403 -15.97 20.60 4.12
CA ASP A 403 -16.63 21.31 5.22
C ASP A 403 -17.40 20.39 6.18
N ASP A 404 -17.36 19.08 5.92
CA ASP A 404 -18.13 18.10 6.69
C ASP A 404 -17.72 18.02 8.17
N PRO A 405 -18.64 17.81 9.13
CA PRO A 405 -18.26 17.61 10.52
C PRO A 405 -17.42 16.34 10.76
N ASP A 406 -17.53 15.31 9.89
CA ASP A 406 -16.76 14.08 10.04
C ASP A 406 -15.34 14.22 9.44
N PRO A 407 -14.27 14.07 10.25
CA PRO A 407 -12.90 14.16 9.74
C PRO A 407 -12.59 13.11 8.67
N TRP A 408 -13.18 11.92 8.71
CA TRP A 408 -12.92 10.87 7.73
C TRP A 408 -13.47 11.22 6.36
N VAL A 409 -14.66 11.83 6.30
CA VAL A 409 -15.26 12.35 5.06
C VAL A 409 -14.34 13.39 4.43
N ARG A 410 -13.80 14.29 5.23
CA ARG A 410 -12.89 15.35 4.78
C ARG A 410 -11.56 14.81 4.27
N ILE A 411 -10.97 13.85 4.99
CA ILE A 411 -9.75 13.16 4.55
C ILE A 411 -9.99 12.49 3.20
N ARG A 412 -11.11 11.77 3.05
CA ARG A 412 -11.46 11.11 1.78
C ARG A 412 -11.74 12.10 0.65
N ALA A 413 -12.39 13.22 0.95
CA ALA A 413 -12.63 14.28 -0.02
C ALA A 413 -11.32 14.93 -0.50
N TYR A 414 -10.40 15.18 0.42
CA TYR A 414 -9.04 15.65 0.12
C TYR A 414 -8.26 14.63 -0.73
N GLU A 415 -8.27 13.35 -0.39
CA GLU A 415 -7.63 12.28 -1.17
C GLU A 415 -8.17 12.22 -2.61
N GLY A 416 -9.49 12.39 -2.76
CA GLY A 416 -10.14 12.52 -4.05
C GLY A 416 -9.65 13.74 -4.83
N LEU A 417 -9.66 14.94 -4.22
CA LEU A 417 -9.20 16.18 -4.86
C LEU A 417 -7.73 16.12 -5.28
N ARG A 418 -6.87 15.51 -4.46
CA ARG A 418 -5.43 15.35 -4.76
C ARG A 418 -5.20 14.53 -6.03
N SER A 419 -6.01 13.49 -6.22
CA SER A 419 -5.92 12.60 -7.39
C SER A 419 -6.53 13.24 -8.65
N ALA A 420 -7.54 14.08 -8.46
CA ALA A 420 -8.44 14.59 -9.49
C ALA A 420 -8.14 16.00 -10.01
N ASN A 421 -7.82 16.93 -9.10
CA ASN A 421 -7.82 18.37 -9.37
C ASN A 421 -6.84 19.11 -8.45
N ARG A 422 -5.58 19.16 -8.86
CA ARG A 422 -4.52 19.88 -8.11
C ARG A 422 -4.75 21.39 -8.02
N SER A 423 -5.56 21.98 -8.90
CA SER A 423 -5.87 23.43 -8.85
C SER A 423 -6.79 23.81 -7.69
N ALA A 424 -7.44 22.83 -7.03
CA ALA A 424 -8.27 23.05 -5.85
C ALA A 424 -7.46 23.34 -4.58
N MET A 425 -6.14 23.17 -4.59
CA MET A 425 -5.27 23.33 -3.44
C MET A 425 -3.94 23.99 -3.80
N VAL A 426 -3.28 24.57 -2.81
CA VAL A 426 -1.89 25.01 -2.94
C VAL A 426 -1.00 23.88 -2.41
N SER A 427 -0.17 23.31 -3.27
CA SER A 427 0.75 22.23 -2.92
C SER A 427 2.19 22.73 -3.04
N VAL A 428 2.97 22.60 -1.97
CA VAL A 428 4.37 23.07 -1.89
C VAL A 428 5.26 21.91 -1.49
N VAL A 429 6.33 21.66 -2.23
CA VAL A 429 7.38 20.73 -1.81
C VAL A 429 8.28 21.45 -0.81
N VAL A 430 8.35 20.92 0.41
CA VAL A 430 9.17 21.47 1.49
C VAL A 430 10.51 20.74 1.53
N GLY A 431 11.61 21.51 1.59
CA GLY A 431 13.00 21.00 1.51
C GLY A 431 13.46 20.67 0.08
N ARG A 432 14.77 20.67 -0.17
CA ARG A 432 15.35 20.39 -1.50
C ARG A 432 16.29 19.17 -1.48
N GLU A 433 16.14 18.34 -2.53
CA GLU A 433 17.07 17.28 -2.95
C GLU A 433 17.63 16.33 -1.86
N PRO A 434 16.89 15.26 -1.48
CA PRO A 434 15.50 14.99 -1.83
C PRO A 434 14.54 15.84 -0.99
N GLY A 435 13.38 16.19 -1.55
CA GLY A 435 12.33 16.90 -0.81
C GLY A 435 11.95 16.18 0.48
N ASN A 436 11.66 16.95 1.54
CA ASN A 436 11.32 16.45 2.86
C ASN A 436 9.87 15.93 2.89
N PHE A 437 8.91 16.78 2.57
CA PHE A 437 7.51 16.39 2.43
C PHE A 437 6.75 17.37 1.54
N ILE A 438 5.55 16.97 1.12
CA ILE A 438 4.61 17.86 0.42
C ILE A 438 3.67 18.49 1.45
N LEU A 439 3.52 19.82 1.41
CA LEU A 439 2.56 20.56 2.20
C LEU A 439 1.40 21.00 1.31
N ASP A 440 0.22 20.44 1.56
CA ASP A 440 -1.02 20.82 0.88
C ASP A 440 -1.84 21.74 1.78
N VAL A 441 -2.28 22.87 1.23
CA VAL A 441 -3.07 23.88 1.94
C VAL A 441 -4.41 24.03 1.24
N LEU A 442 -5.49 23.76 1.98
CA LEU A 442 -6.85 23.77 1.47
C LEU A 442 -7.74 24.70 2.31
N PRO A 443 -8.47 25.65 1.70
CA PRO A 443 -9.49 26.41 2.40
C PRO A 443 -10.68 25.50 2.74
N SER A 444 -11.30 25.72 3.91
CA SER A 444 -12.51 25.00 4.32
C SER A 444 -13.24 25.75 5.44
N ALA A 445 -14.56 25.81 5.35
CA ALA A 445 -15.45 26.31 6.39
C ALA A 445 -15.72 25.27 7.50
N GLY A 446 -15.22 24.03 7.37
CA GLY A 446 -15.28 23.00 8.40
C GLY A 446 -14.35 23.27 9.60
N PRO A 447 -14.37 22.41 10.64
CA PRO A 447 -13.43 22.48 11.76
C PRO A 447 -11.98 22.29 11.28
N PRO A 448 -10.96 22.99 11.79
CA PRO A 448 -9.59 22.82 11.28
C PRO A 448 -9.05 21.39 11.46
N LEU A 449 -8.45 20.83 10.40
CA LEU A 449 -7.91 19.46 10.39
C LEU A 449 -6.56 19.39 9.71
N ILE A 450 -5.62 18.73 10.38
CA ILE A 450 -4.31 18.36 9.85
C ILE A 450 -4.35 16.87 9.52
N TYR A 451 -4.02 16.50 8.29
CA TYR A 451 -3.92 15.11 7.87
C TYR A 451 -2.51 14.79 7.40
N ALA A 452 -1.92 13.71 7.92
CA ALA A 452 -0.56 13.28 7.58
C ALA A 452 -0.54 11.90 6.93
N ARG A 453 0.06 11.78 5.73
CA ARG A 453 0.28 10.50 5.06
C ARG A 453 1.52 9.78 5.58
N ARG A 454 1.47 8.46 5.66
CA ARG A 454 2.54 7.60 6.18
C ARG A 454 2.93 6.48 5.22
N SER A 455 2.39 6.52 4.01
CA SER A 455 2.67 5.59 2.93
C SER A 455 2.90 6.30 1.60
N GLU A 456 3.79 5.74 0.79
CA GLU A 456 4.21 6.14 -0.56
C GLU A 456 4.84 7.53 -0.67
N VAL A 457 4.20 8.55 -0.13
CA VAL A 457 4.59 9.96 -0.22
C VAL A 457 4.42 10.62 1.15
N ARG A 458 5.50 11.24 1.64
CA ARG A 458 5.48 12.08 2.86
C ARG A 458 4.69 13.35 2.57
N GLN A 459 3.56 13.53 3.27
CA GLN A 459 2.65 14.62 2.96
C GLN A 459 1.84 15.08 4.18
N ILE A 460 1.73 16.39 4.34
CA ILE A 460 0.89 17.05 5.36
C ILE A 460 -0.16 17.88 4.62
N ALA A 461 -1.43 17.66 4.92
CA ALA A 461 -2.54 18.48 4.45
C ALA A 461 -3.10 19.32 5.58
N LEU A 462 -3.20 20.63 5.35
CA LEU A 462 -3.83 21.60 6.25
C LEU A 462 -5.20 21.97 5.66
N ILE A 463 -6.26 21.33 6.17
CA ILE A 463 -7.64 21.53 5.70
C ILE A 463 -8.33 22.54 6.63
N GLY A 464 -8.74 23.68 6.06
CA GLY A 464 -9.22 24.84 6.83
C GLY A 464 -8.07 25.64 7.42
N ALA A 465 -6.97 25.78 6.66
CA ALA A 465 -5.74 26.43 7.13
C ALA A 465 -5.93 27.89 7.53
N ASP A 466 -6.87 28.59 6.90
CA ASP A 466 -7.29 29.97 7.19
C ASP A 466 -7.96 30.12 8.57
N ARG A 467 -8.44 29.01 9.15
CA ARG A 467 -9.09 28.97 10.46
C ARG A 467 -8.21 28.36 11.56
N MET A 468 -7.01 27.90 11.19
CA MET A 468 -6.02 27.40 12.14
C MET A 468 -5.34 28.57 12.85
N ALA A 469 -5.36 28.54 14.18
CA ALA A 469 -4.84 29.57 15.05
C ALA A 469 -4.18 28.95 16.28
N PHE A 470 -3.07 29.55 16.68
CA PHE A 470 -2.41 29.25 17.95
C PHE A 470 -3.16 29.88 19.12
N ARG A 471 -3.27 29.15 20.23
CA ARG A 471 -3.72 29.66 21.52
C ARG A 471 -2.50 29.95 22.37
N LEU A 472 -2.35 31.21 22.77
CA LEU A 472 -1.24 31.68 23.59
C LEU A 472 -1.65 31.76 25.08
N PRO A 473 -0.72 31.59 26.02
CA PRO A 473 0.69 31.23 25.80
C PRO A 473 0.85 29.77 25.33
N LEU A 474 1.91 29.50 24.57
CA LEU A 474 2.28 28.15 24.19
C LEU A 474 3.75 27.87 24.46
N PHE A 475 4.03 26.61 24.77
CA PHE A 475 5.38 26.11 24.97
C PHE A 475 5.46 24.66 24.51
N TYR A 476 6.48 24.34 23.73
CA TYR A 476 6.80 22.99 23.31
C TYR A 476 8.28 22.74 23.60
N SER A 477 8.58 21.71 24.38
CA SER A 477 9.93 21.19 24.58
C SER A 477 9.87 19.74 25.01
N LYS A 478 10.59 18.86 24.30
CA LYS A 478 10.71 17.44 24.66
C LYS A 478 12.19 17.06 24.84
N PRO A 479 12.53 16.23 25.86
CA PRO A 479 13.90 15.73 26.03
C PRO A 479 14.40 15.02 24.77
N GLY A 480 15.65 15.29 24.38
CA GLY A 480 16.29 14.68 23.20
C GLY A 480 15.77 15.15 21.85
N LYS A 481 14.82 16.10 21.80
CA LYS A 481 14.34 16.71 20.55
C LYS A 481 15.11 17.99 20.24
N GLN A 482 15.35 18.21 18.95
CA GLN A 482 16.19 19.30 18.45
C GLN A 482 15.51 20.67 18.43
N VAL A 483 14.25 20.78 18.90
CA VAL A 483 13.48 22.05 18.80
C VAL A 483 12.70 22.34 20.07
N THR A 484 12.71 23.61 20.46
CA THR A 484 11.83 24.21 21.45
C THR A 484 11.03 25.34 20.79
N LEU A 485 9.72 25.41 21.05
CA LEU A 485 8.85 26.51 20.61
C LEU A 485 8.30 27.23 21.83
N SER A 486 8.22 28.55 21.76
CA SER A 486 7.56 29.34 22.80
C SER A 486 6.91 30.60 22.21
N ALA A 487 5.80 31.00 22.81
CA ALA A 487 5.24 32.34 22.65
C ALA A 487 4.42 32.70 23.90
N ALA A 488 4.65 33.90 24.42
CA ALA A 488 3.93 34.45 25.56
C ALA A 488 2.56 34.99 25.15
N ALA A 489 1.71 35.28 26.14
CA ALA A 489 0.43 35.93 25.88
C ALA A 489 0.65 37.33 25.27
N GLY A 490 0.07 37.58 24.09
CA GLY A 490 0.19 38.85 23.38
C GLY A 490 1.35 38.92 22.38
N ASP A 491 2.20 37.90 22.30
CA ASP A 491 3.24 37.83 21.27
C ASP A 491 2.62 37.80 19.86
N GLN A 492 3.30 38.44 18.91
CA GLN A 492 2.93 38.44 17.49
C GLN A 492 3.69 37.37 16.69
N MET A 493 4.71 36.78 17.30
CA MET A 493 5.66 35.86 16.66
C MET A 493 5.96 34.68 17.60
N LEU A 494 6.19 33.51 17.02
CA LEU A 494 6.74 32.34 17.69
C LEU A 494 8.25 32.44 17.77
N THR A 495 8.80 32.16 18.96
CA THR A 495 10.23 31.94 19.15
C THR A 495 10.52 30.45 19.00
N ILE A 496 11.50 30.13 18.15
CA ILE A 496 11.90 28.76 17.82
C ILE A 496 13.38 28.62 18.11
N ILE A 497 13.74 27.71 19.01
CA ILE A 497 15.13 27.44 19.37
C ILE A 497 15.51 26.06 18.83
N ARG A 498 16.54 26.01 17.96
CA ARG A 498 17.13 24.75 17.48
C ARG A 498 18.31 24.35 18.36
N LYS A 499 18.36 23.07 18.71
CA LYS A 499 19.40 22.45 19.53
C LYS A 499 20.10 21.33 18.75
N GLU A 500 21.43 21.29 18.81
CA GLU A 500 22.25 20.17 18.36
C GLU A 500 23.14 19.73 19.52
N LEU A 501 23.07 18.44 19.90
CA LEU A 501 23.88 17.88 21.00
C LEU A 501 23.88 18.77 22.26
N ASP A 502 22.69 19.23 22.66
CA ASP A 502 22.45 20.16 23.78
C ASP A 502 23.08 21.56 23.69
N ARG A 503 23.61 21.94 22.51
CA ARG A 503 24.00 23.33 22.20
C ARG A 503 22.89 24.03 21.43
N VAL A 504 22.59 25.27 21.81
CA VAL A 504 21.67 26.14 21.06
C VAL A 504 22.39 26.59 19.80
N VAL A 505 21.86 26.16 18.65
CA VAL A 505 22.41 26.50 17.32
C VAL A 505 21.86 27.84 16.84
N GLY A 506 20.61 28.16 17.18
CA GLY A 506 20.00 29.42 16.81
C GLY A 506 18.63 29.65 17.44
N GLU A 507 18.30 30.93 17.60
CA GLU A 507 16.97 31.43 17.94
C GLU A 507 16.36 32.06 16.68
N PHE A 508 15.14 31.67 16.36
CA PHE A 508 14.44 32.06 15.15
C PHE A 508 13.06 32.59 15.49
N LYS A 509 12.57 33.54 14.70
CA LYS A 509 11.22 34.08 14.85
C LYS A 509 10.38 33.74 13.64
N ALA A 510 9.24 33.10 13.87
CA ALA A 510 8.26 32.78 12.85
C ALA A 510 6.91 33.45 13.15
N PRO A 511 6.14 33.87 12.14
CA PRO A 511 4.78 34.36 12.33
C PRO A 511 3.87 33.27 12.93
N LEU A 512 2.80 33.69 13.62
CA LEU A 512 1.77 32.84 14.20
C LEU A 512 0.84 32.22 13.13
N SER A 513 1.42 31.61 12.11
CA SER A 513 0.72 30.92 11.02
C SER A 513 1.17 29.46 10.98
N VAL A 514 0.23 28.52 11.08
CA VAL A 514 0.52 27.08 11.00
C VAL A 514 1.13 26.69 9.66
N VAL A 515 0.68 27.29 8.55
CA VAL A 515 1.22 27.04 7.21
C VAL A 515 2.71 27.40 7.16
N GLN A 516 3.04 28.66 7.49
CA GLN A 516 4.40 29.16 7.53
C GLN A 516 5.28 28.43 8.55
N LEU A 517 4.77 28.10 9.74
CA LEU A 517 5.51 27.30 10.72
C LEU A 517 5.84 25.91 10.17
N THR A 518 4.85 25.22 9.58
CA THR A 518 5.04 23.87 9.03
C THR A 518 6.08 23.88 7.90
N HIS A 519 5.98 24.86 6.99
CA HIS A 519 6.96 25.06 5.93
C HIS A 519 8.35 25.36 6.48
N PHE A 520 8.46 26.30 7.44
CA PHE A 520 9.73 26.71 8.04
C PHE A 520 10.41 25.56 8.78
N MET A 521 9.66 24.76 9.55
CA MET A 521 10.22 23.60 10.25
C MET A 521 10.85 22.59 9.29
N GLY A 522 10.17 22.27 8.19
CA GLY A 522 10.66 21.28 7.23
C GLY A 522 11.64 21.79 6.18
N GLY A 523 11.70 23.11 5.96
CA GLY A 523 12.51 23.75 4.92
C GLY A 523 14.01 23.63 5.19
N ASP A 524 14.84 23.77 4.16
CA ASP A 524 16.28 23.58 4.30
C ASP A 524 16.90 24.63 5.24
N PRO A 525 17.90 24.26 6.07
CA PRO A 525 18.60 25.18 6.95
C PRO A 525 19.61 26.03 6.18
N ARG A 526 19.11 26.87 5.27
CA ARG A 526 19.90 27.82 4.47
C ARG A 526 19.60 29.24 4.89
N MET A 527 20.58 30.12 4.73
CA MET A 527 20.38 31.55 4.91
C MET A 527 19.88 32.13 3.59
N GLY A 528 18.71 32.76 3.65
CA GLY A 528 18.15 33.50 2.52
C GLY A 528 18.89 34.82 2.28
N PRO A 529 18.50 35.56 1.23
CA PRO A 529 19.17 36.80 0.82
C PRO A 529 19.19 37.89 1.91
N ASP A 530 18.24 37.88 2.85
CA ASP A 530 18.15 38.82 3.97
C ASP A 530 18.92 38.37 5.22
N ASN A 531 19.79 37.36 5.11
CA ASN A 531 20.47 36.71 6.24
C ASN A 531 19.48 36.19 7.31
N LYS A 532 18.29 35.77 6.87
CA LYS A 532 17.30 35.03 7.68
C LYS A 532 17.31 33.57 7.25
N PRO A 533 17.19 32.61 8.17
CA PRO A 533 17.03 31.21 7.80
C PRO A 533 15.76 31.01 6.95
N GLU A 534 15.85 30.20 5.91
CA GLU A 534 14.72 29.80 5.07
C GLU A 534 13.97 28.59 5.67
N GLY A 535 14.61 27.83 6.57
CA GLY A 535 14.01 26.70 7.26
C GLY A 535 14.90 26.11 8.36
N LEU A 536 14.39 25.09 9.05
CA LEU A 536 15.05 24.44 10.20
C LEU A 536 15.62 23.06 9.88
N GLY A 537 15.31 22.47 8.73
CA GLY A 537 15.76 21.15 8.32
C GLY A 537 15.25 20.01 9.20
N LEU A 538 14.09 20.17 9.85
CA LEU A 538 13.54 19.12 10.69
C LEU A 538 12.93 18.01 9.83
N ASP A 539 13.20 16.76 10.22
CA ASP A 539 12.60 15.60 9.56
C ASP A 539 11.08 15.60 9.66
N TYR A 540 10.44 14.97 8.66
CA TYR A 540 9.00 14.77 8.61
C TYR A 540 8.40 14.22 9.93
N SER A 541 9.06 13.26 10.59
CA SER A 541 8.61 12.71 11.87
C SER A 541 8.61 13.74 13.00
N LEU A 542 9.61 14.61 13.04
CA LEU A 542 9.73 15.65 14.06
C LEU A 542 8.72 16.77 13.83
N VAL A 543 8.49 17.15 12.57
CA VAL A 543 7.43 18.10 12.19
C VAL A 543 6.07 17.60 12.66
N LEU A 544 5.76 16.32 12.42
CA LEU A 544 4.50 15.73 12.88
C LEU A 544 4.39 15.64 14.41
N ASP A 545 5.48 15.30 15.11
CA ASP A 545 5.52 15.25 16.58
C ASP A 545 5.22 16.62 17.20
N VAL A 546 5.79 17.69 16.63
CA VAL A 546 5.51 19.08 17.03
C VAL A 546 4.04 19.42 16.83
N LEU A 547 3.53 19.26 15.60
CA LEU A 547 2.13 19.60 15.28
C LEU A 547 1.15 18.81 16.14
N HIS A 548 1.42 17.52 16.33
CA HIS A 548 0.59 16.66 17.17
C HIS A 548 0.55 17.12 18.62
N THR A 549 1.71 17.41 19.20
CA THR A 549 1.81 17.86 20.59
C THR A 549 1.08 19.19 20.79
N LEU A 550 1.24 20.14 19.86
CA LEU A 550 0.52 21.41 19.92
C LEU A 550 -1.01 21.24 19.83
N CYS A 551 -1.50 20.30 19.01
CA CYS A 551 -2.92 19.97 18.96
C CYS A 551 -3.41 19.30 20.25
N GLN A 552 -2.64 18.35 20.80
CA GLN A 552 -2.97 17.63 22.04
C GLN A 552 -3.03 18.57 23.26
N ASP A 553 -2.09 19.50 23.35
CA ASP A 553 -2.01 20.49 24.44
C ASP A 553 -3.07 21.60 24.28
N GLY A 554 -3.84 21.59 23.18
CA GLY A 554 -4.82 22.62 22.86
C GLY A 554 -4.21 23.98 22.46
N ALA A 555 -2.88 24.04 22.33
CA ALA A 555 -2.13 25.20 21.84
C ALA A 555 -2.40 25.49 20.35
N LEU A 556 -2.87 24.50 19.60
CA LEU A 556 -3.35 24.66 18.23
C LEU A 556 -4.81 24.18 18.14
N ASN A 557 -5.69 25.03 17.60
CA ASN A 557 -7.13 24.75 17.47
C ASN A 557 -7.49 23.79 16.30
N ALA A 558 -6.65 22.79 16.03
CA ALA A 558 -6.87 21.83 14.96
C ALA A 558 -6.91 20.40 15.50
N ARG A 559 -7.70 19.54 14.84
CA ARG A 559 -7.57 18.09 15.00
C ARG A 559 -6.44 17.60 14.12
N ILE A 560 -5.66 16.64 14.58
CA ILE A 560 -4.65 15.96 13.76
C ILE A 560 -5.05 14.50 13.58
N GLU A 561 -4.97 14.03 12.35
CA GLU A 561 -5.21 12.63 11.97
C GLU A 561 -4.07 12.17 11.06
N TRP A 562 -3.83 10.87 11.04
CA TRP A 562 -2.83 10.27 10.16
C TRP A 562 -3.42 9.08 9.41
N GLU A 563 -2.82 8.78 8.27
CA GLU A 563 -3.15 7.64 7.46
C GLU A 563 -3.06 6.35 8.29
N GLN A 564 -4.20 5.71 8.50
CA GLN A 564 -4.30 4.36 9.02
C GLN A 564 -4.20 3.42 7.83
N GLN A 565 -3.25 2.48 7.86
CA GLN A 565 -3.14 1.49 6.79
C GLN A 565 -4.38 0.62 6.79
N SER A 566 -5.02 0.46 5.63
CA SER A 566 -6.13 -0.47 5.50
C SER A 566 -5.61 -1.91 5.56
N ILE A 567 -6.49 -2.85 5.93
CA ILE A 567 -6.17 -4.28 5.90
C ILE A 567 -5.80 -4.70 4.46
N GLU A 568 -6.40 -4.09 3.44
CA GLU A 568 -6.05 -4.30 2.04
C GLU A 568 -4.62 -3.82 1.72
N ASP A 569 -4.16 -2.71 2.31
CA ASP A 569 -2.78 -2.23 2.16
C ASP A 569 -1.75 -3.13 2.87
N LEU A 570 -2.18 -3.83 3.93
CA LEU A 570 -1.33 -4.69 4.76
C LEU A 570 -1.25 -6.14 4.28
N VAL A 571 -2.36 -6.66 3.74
CA VAL A 571 -2.54 -8.09 3.41
C VAL A 571 -2.72 -8.31 1.90
N GLY A 572 -2.94 -7.23 1.15
CA GLY A 572 -3.36 -7.30 -0.24
C GLY A 572 -4.85 -7.56 -0.41
N PRO A 573 -5.33 -7.72 -1.66
CA PRO A 573 -6.75 -7.93 -1.90
C PRO A 573 -7.25 -9.14 -1.10
N LEU A 574 -8.30 -8.92 -0.30
CA LEU A 574 -8.89 -9.90 0.63
C LEU A 574 -9.36 -11.20 -0.06
N ARG A 575 -9.48 -11.19 -1.38
CA ARG A 575 -9.68 -12.38 -2.22
C ARG A 575 -8.39 -12.67 -2.97
N PRO A 576 -7.58 -13.66 -2.58
CA PRO A 576 -6.42 -14.06 -3.37
C PRO A 576 -6.90 -14.61 -4.72
N THR A 577 -6.81 -13.80 -5.76
CA THR A 577 -7.04 -14.25 -7.14
C THR A 577 -5.76 -14.93 -7.65
N GLY A 578 -5.72 -16.26 -7.65
CA GLY A 578 -4.66 -17.02 -8.34
C GLY A 578 -3.96 -18.12 -7.54
N ARG A 579 -3.29 -19.01 -8.28
CA ARG A 579 -2.48 -20.13 -7.77
C ARG A 579 -1.22 -19.61 -7.04
N PRO A 580 -0.69 -20.30 -6.00
CA PRO A 580 0.54 -19.88 -5.32
C PRO A 580 1.74 -19.87 -6.28
N GLU A 581 2.53 -18.79 -6.27
CA GLU A 581 3.80 -18.70 -7.01
C GLU A 581 4.85 -19.71 -6.47
N SER A 582 4.71 -20.16 -5.22
CA SER A 582 5.54 -21.22 -4.63
C SER A 582 5.32 -22.62 -5.23
N ASP A 583 4.28 -22.77 -6.06
CA ASP A 583 3.94 -24.02 -6.74
C ASP A 583 4.36 -23.99 -8.23
N LEU A 584 5.14 -22.99 -8.64
CA LEU A 584 5.74 -22.85 -9.98
C LEU A 584 7.18 -23.37 -10.01
#